data_AF-X1KCR2-F1
#
_entry.id   AF-X1KCR2-F1
#
_cell.length_a   1.000
_cell.length_b   1.000
_cell.length_c   1.000
_cell.angle_alpha   90.00
_cell.angle_beta   90.00
_cell.angle_gamma   90.00
#
_symmetry.space_group_name_H-M   'P 1'
#
loop_
_entity.id
_entity.type
_entity.pdbx_description
1 polymer ?
#
loop_
_entity_poly.entity_id
_entity_poly.type
_entity_poly.pdbx_seq_one_letter_code
_entity_poly.pdbx_strand_id
1 'polypeptide(L)'
;ETDVSFRTAHKIVSSMAEKGVDKDKVTLEELNEVARVVIGKKLSELGLNDEKVNEAMNIASNIEKRAVQGGPAKKEVLRMLRVRKMDLDKDEKSRQAKEEKVKKQLVFYTSPRIHIKRDRTWK
;
A
#
# COMPACT_ATOMS: atom_id res chain seq x y z
N GLU A 1 -13.27 8.92 -21.26
CA GLU A 1 -12.98 8.85 -22.71
C GLU A 1 -14.08 8.18 -23.53
N THR A 2 -15.00 7.43 -22.90
CA THR A 2 -16.36 7.23 -23.43
C THR A 2 -17.33 8.00 -22.53
N ASP A 3 -18.49 8.41 -23.04
CA ASP A 3 -19.54 9.12 -22.27
C ASP A 3 -20.41 8.15 -21.42
N VAL A 4 -19.83 7.02 -21.04
CA VAL A 4 -20.51 5.95 -20.29
C VAL A 4 -20.36 6.22 -18.80
N SER A 5 -21.47 6.25 -18.06
CA SER A 5 -21.43 6.41 -16.60
C SER A 5 -20.62 5.28 -15.94
N PHE A 6 -19.96 5.56 -14.81
CA PHE A 6 -19.19 4.55 -14.07
C PHE A 6 -20.05 3.31 -13.73
N ARG A 7 -21.30 3.52 -13.31
CA ARG A 7 -22.23 2.42 -12.99
C ARG A 7 -22.47 1.53 -14.20
N THR A 8 -22.62 2.13 -15.38
CA THR A 8 -22.84 1.40 -16.62
C THR A 8 -21.59 0.64 -17.05
N ALA A 9 -20.42 1.28 -16.99
CA ALA A 9 -19.14 0.63 -17.29
C ALA A 9 -18.90 -0.57 -16.36
N HIS A 10 -19.14 -0.40 -15.06
CA HIS A 10 -19.05 -1.48 -14.08
C HIS A 10 -20.01 -2.64 -14.40
N LYS A 11 -21.27 -2.37 -14.76
CA LYS A 11 -22.22 -3.42 -15.16
C LYS A 11 -21.72 -4.23 -16.36
N ILE A 12 -21.16 -3.57 -17.37
CA ILE A 12 -20.61 -4.24 -18.55
C ILE A 12 -19.46 -5.17 -18.14
N VAL A 13 -18.49 -4.66 -17.39
CA VAL A 13 -17.33 -5.45 -16.96
C VAL A 13 -17.74 -6.60 -16.03
N SER A 14 -18.69 -6.39 -15.10
CA SER A 14 -19.21 -7.45 -14.24
C SER A 14 -19.90 -8.55 -15.04
N SER A 15 -20.77 -8.19 -15.99
CA SER A 15 -21.46 -9.16 -16.84
C SER A 15 -20.48 -9.96 -17.70
N MET A 16 -19.38 -9.34 -18.14
CA MET A 16 -18.32 -10.03 -18.85
C MET A 16 -17.55 -11.01 -17.94
N ALA A 17 -17.25 -10.62 -16.71
CA ALA A 17 -16.55 -11.48 -15.75
C ALA A 17 -17.39 -12.72 -15.35
N GLU A 18 -18.72 -12.58 -15.25
CA GLU A 18 -19.64 -13.69 -14.94
C GLU A 18 -19.68 -14.75 -16.04
N LYS A 19 -19.43 -14.38 -17.31
CA LYS A 19 -19.38 -15.31 -18.43
C LYS A 19 -18.16 -16.25 -18.41
N GLY A 20 -17.28 -16.11 -17.40
CA GLY A 20 -16.11 -16.97 -17.26
C GLY A 20 -15.05 -16.73 -18.35
N VAL A 21 -15.05 -15.55 -18.97
CA VAL A 21 -14.04 -15.15 -19.96
C VAL A 21 -12.66 -15.25 -19.32
N ASP A 22 -11.71 -15.79 -20.07
CA ASP A 22 -10.31 -15.86 -19.66
C ASP A 22 -9.82 -14.43 -19.35
N LYS A 23 -9.44 -14.21 -18.10
CA LYS A 23 -9.02 -12.90 -17.60
C LYS A 23 -7.79 -12.37 -18.33
N ASP A 24 -7.04 -13.25 -18.99
CA ASP A 24 -5.83 -12.86 -19.70
C ASP A 24 -6.07 -12.61 -21.20
N LYS A 25 -7.31 -12.78 -21.70
CA LYS A 25 -7.65 -12.67 -23.13
C LYS A 25 -8.93 -11.90 -23.41
N VAL A 26 -9.14 -10.80 -22.70
CA VAL A 26 -10.26 -9.90 -22.98
C VAL A 26 -10.06 -9.20 -24.32
N THR A 27 -11.00 -9.37 -25.25
CA THR A 27 -11.00 -8.72 -26.56
C THR A 27 -12.00 -7.57 -26.65
N LEU A 28 -11.78 -6.64 -27.60
CA LEU A 28 -12.73 -5.54 -27.86
C LEU A 28 -14.07 -6.08 -28.39
N GLU A 29 -14.06 -7.16 -29.17
CA GLU A 29 -15.24 -7.84 -29.69
C GLU A 29 -16.15 -8.34 -28.55
N GLU A 30 -15.60 -9.06 -27.58
CA GLU A 30 -16.37 -9.55 -26.42
C GLU A 30 -16.97 -8.40 -25.61
N LEU A 31 -16.19 -7.33 -25.41
CA LEU A 31 -16.67 -6.11 -24.75
C LEU A 31 -17.80 -5.45 -25.53
N ASN A 32 -17.73 -5.42 -26.86
CA ASN A 32 -18.78 -4.90 -27.73
C ASN A 32 -20.05 -5.75 -27.67
N GLU A 33 -19.94 -7.07 -27.61
CA GLU A 33 -21.09 -7.96 -27.47
C GLU A 33 -21.82 -7.73 -26.15
N VAL A 34 -21.08 -7.67 -25.02
CA VAL A 34 -21.68 -7.42 -23.71
C VAL A 34 -22.29 -6.01 -23.66
N ALA A 35 -21.59 -5.00 -24.16
CA ALA A 35 -22.11 -3.64 -24.19
C ALA A 35 -23.36 -3.52 -25.05
N ARG A 36 -23.44 -4.22 -26.19
CA ARG A 36 -24.65 -4.25 -27.02
C ARG A 36 -25.85 -4.80 -26.25
N VAL A 37 -25.65 -5.80 -25.38
CA VAL A 37 -26.73 -6.33 -24.52
C VAL A 37 -27.10 -5.34 -23.41
N VAL A 38 -26.14 -4.65 -22.79
CA VAL A 38 -26.38 -3.79 -21.62
C VAL A 38 -26.89 -2.39 -21.99
N ILE A 39 -26.36 -1.79 -23.07
CA ILE A 39 -26.64 -0.40 -23.47
C ILE A 39 -27.09 -0.24 -24.93
N GLY A 40 -27.20 -1.33 -25.69
CA GLY A 40 -27.65 -1.29 -27.09
C GLY A 40 -26.63 -0.74 -28.10
N LYS A 41 -25.41 -0.40 -27.65
CA LYS A 41 -24.34 0.18 -28.48
C LYS A 41 -23.03 -0.57 -28.28
N LYS A 42 -22.15 -0.53 -29.29
CA LYS A 42 -20.78 -1.04 -29.14
C LYS A 42 -19.92 -0.02 -28.41
N LEU A 43 -18.96 -0.47 -27.60
CA LEU A 43 -18.01 0.45 -26.96
C LEU A 43 -17.04 1.05 -27.98
N SER A 44 -16.78 0.37 -29.09
CA SER A 44 -16.01 0.91 -30.21
C SER A 44 -16.67 2.11 -30.88
N GLU A 45 -18.00 2.12 -30.98
CA GLU A 45 -18.78 3.28 -31.45
C GLU A 45 -18.68 4.47 -30.48
N LEU A 46 -18.29 4.22 -29.23
CA LEU A 46 -18.13 5.23 -28.17
C LEU A 46 -16.67 5.63 -27.95
N GLY A 47 -15.73 5.16 -28.78
CA GLY A 47 -14.32 5.55 -28.74
C GLY A 47 -13.38 4.62 -27.97
N LEU A 48 -13.83 3.41 -27.60
CA LEU A 48 -12.94 2.35 -27.12
C LEU A 48 -12.26 1.65 -28.29
N ASN A 49 -10.97 1.35 -28.18
CA ASN A 49 -10.20 0.63 -29.20
C ASN A 49 -9.33 -0.46 -28.56
N ASP A 50 -8.75 -1.33 -29.39
CA ASP A 50 -7.93 -2.46 -28.92
C ASP A 50 -6.71 -2.02 -28.12
N GLU A 51 -6.08 -0.91 -28.50
CA GLU A 51 -4.94 -0.35 -27.77
C GLU A 51 -5.30 -0.04 -26.31
N LYS A 52 -6.46 0.60 -26.08
CA LYS A 52 -6.95 0.92 -24.74
C LYS A 52 -7.35 -0.33 -23.95
N VAL A 53 -7.91 -1.34 -24.62
CA VAL A 53 -8.22 -2.64 -23.98
C VAL A 53 -6.92 -3.31 -23.56
N ASN A 54 -5.96 -3.45 -24.46
CA ASN A 54 -4.65 -4.04 -24.19
C ASN A 54 -3.90 -3.30 -23.07
N GLU A 55 -3.95 -1.97 -23.09
CA GLU A 55 -3.35 -1.15 -22.04
C GLU A 55 -4.03 -1.39 -20.68
N ALA A 56 -5.36 -1.48 -20.65
CA ALA A 56 -6.12 -1.76 -19.44
C ALA A 56 -5.87 -3.18 -18.89
N MET A 57 -5.52 -4.14 -19.75
CA MET A 57 -5.15 -5.50 -19.35
C MET A 57 -3.68 -5.63 -18.92
N ASN A 58 -2.83 -4.64 -19.22
CA ASN A 58 -1.43 -4.66 -18.82
C ASN A 58 -1.25 -4.34 -17.33
N ILE A 59 -1.05 -5.38 -16.52
CA ILE A 59 -0.88 -5.30 -15.07
C ILE A 59 0.29 -4.38 -14.69
N ALA A 60 1.44 -4.51 -15.35
CA ALA A 60 2.63 -3.72 -15.02
C ALA A 60 2.39 -2.22 -15.27
N SER A 61 1.79 -1.87 -16.41
CA SER A 61 1.38 -0.49 -16.71
C SER A 61 0.38 0.05 -15.69
N ASN A 62 -0.62 -0.75 -15.32
CA ASN A 62 -1.62 -0.38 -14.32
C ASN A 62 -1.04 -0.11 -12.92
N ILE A 63 -0.02 -0.89 -12.52
CA ILE A 63 0.69 -0.67 -11.26
C ILE A 63 1.45 0.67 -11.32
N GLU A 64 2.22 0.90 -12.39
CA GLU A 64 3.04 2.11 -12.53
C GLU A 64 2.20 3.39 -12.66
N LYS A 65 1.02 3.33 -13.29
CA LYS A 65 0.08 4.47 -13.36
C LYS A 65 -0.43 4.92 -11.99
N ARG A 66 -0.48 4.01 -11.00
CA ARG A 66 -0.92 4.32 -9.64
C ARG A 66 0.23 4.88 -8.80
N ALA A 67 0.89 5.93 -9.32
CA ALA A 67 2.02 6.62 -8.69
C ALA A 67 1.63 7.72 -7.68
N VAL A 68 0.37 7.73 -7.25
CA VAL A 68 -0.12 8.58 -6.16
C VAL A 68 0.55 8.23 -4.84
N GLN A 69 0.50 9.16 -3.87
CA GLN A 69 1.01 8.89 -2.52
C GLN A 69 0.32 7.66 -1.90
N GLY A 70 1.10 6.72 -1.37
CA GLY A 70 0.64 5.43 -0.86
C GLY A 70 0.34 4.38 -1.93
N GLY A 71 0.52 4.69 -3.22
CA GLY A 71 0.26 3.80 -4.34
C GLY A 71 1.30 2.69 -4.52
N PRO A 72 0.97 1.66 -5.33
CA PRO A 72 1.82 0.50 -5.57
C PRO A 72 2.94 0.74 -6.60
N ALA A 73 2.96 1.88 -7.28
CA ALA A 73 4.01 2.17 -8.26
C ALA A 73 5.40 2.08 -7.64
N LYS A 74 6.39 1.57 -8.39
CA LYS A 74 7.74 1.32 -7.88
C LYS A 74 8.35 2.54 -7.20
N LYS A 75 8.22 3.72 -7.81
CA LYS A 75 8.72 4.99 -7.26
C LYS A 75 8.18 5.27 -5.86
N GLU A 76 6.87 5.07 -5.68
CA GLU A 76 6.21 5.37 -4.41
C GLU A 76 6.52 4.32 -3.35
N VAL A 77 6.53 3.05 -3.72
CA VAL A 77 6.93 1.96 -2.82
C VAL A 77 8.37 2.16 -2.32
N LEU A 78 9.31 2.53 -3.19
CA LEU A 78 10.69 2.84 -2.79
C LEU A 78 10.77 4.03 -1.84
N ARG A 79 9.97 5.07 -2.07
CA ARG A 79 9.88 6.23 -1.16
C ARG A 79 9.36 5.78 0.22
N MET A 80 8.29 4.99 0.27
CA MET A 80 7.72 4.47 1.50
C MET A 80 8.71 3.57 2.26
N LEU A 81 9.42 2.67 1.55
CA LEU A 81 10.44 1.82 2.15
C LEU A 81 11.57 2.63 2.79
N ARG A 82 11.99 3.74 2.16
CA ARG A 82 12.99 4.64 2.74
C ARG A 82 12.50 5.27 4.04
N VAL A 83 11.27 5.79 4.04
CA VAL A 83 10.67 6.39 5.24
C VAL A 83 10.59 5.36 6.37
N ARG A 84 10.12 4.14 6.09
CA ARG A 84 9.99 3.10 7.12
C ARG A 84 11.33 2.64 7.68
N LYS A 85 12.39 2.64 6.88
CA LYS A 85 13.75 2.39 7.40
C LYS A 85 14.19 3.48 8.39
N MET A 86 13.86 4.74 8.13
CA MET A 86 14.16 5.85 9.04
C MET A 86 13.34 5.77 10.33
N ASP A 87 12.06 5.42 10.21
CA ASP A 87 11.18 5.23 11.37
C ASP A 87 11.70 4.10 12.27
N LEU A 88 12.09 2.97 11.68
CA LEU A 88 12.67 1.83 12.41
C LEU A 88 13.96 2.19 13.14
N ASP A 89 14.88 2.93 12.51
CA ASP A 89 16.11 3.40 13.17
C ASP A 89 15.81 4.31 14.36
N LYS A 90 14.83 5.20 14.23
CA LYS A 90 14.38 6.07 15.31
C LYS A 90 13.78 5.28 16.47
N ASP A 91 12.94 4.30 16.16
CA ASP A 91 12.30 3.45 17.15
C ASP A 91 13.33 2.60 17.91
N GLU A 92 14.32 2.06 17.20
CA GLU A 92 15.41 1.28 17.80
C GLU A 92 16.27 2.12 18.75
N LYS A 93 16.64 3.34 18.36
CA LYS A 93 17.35 4.29 19.24
C LYS A 93 16.53 4.64 20.49
N SER A 94 15.23 4.86 20.32
CA SER A 94 14.31 5.14 21.42
C SER A 94 14.20 3.96 22.39
N ARG A 95 14.14 2.73 21.85
CA ARG A 95 14.12 1.49 22.64
C ARG A 95 15.39 1.35 23.48
N GLN A 96 16.57 1.50 22.86
CA GLN A 96 17.86 1.38 23.55
C GLN A 96 18.01 2.41 24.68
N ALA A 97 17.68 3.68 24.42
CA ALA A 97 17.77 4.73 25.44
C ALA A 97 16.88 4.45 26.66
N LYS A 98 15.68 3.91 26.44
CA LYS A 98 14.77 3.50 27.54
C LYS A 98 15.32 2.32 28.32
N GLU A 99 15.87 1.32 27.65
CA GLU A 99 16.49 0.15 28.30
C GLU A 99 17.67 0.54 29.19
N GLU A 100 18.55 1.42 28.70
CA GLU A 100 19.66 1.92 29.51
C GLU A 100 19.19 2.67 30.75
N LYS A 101 18.14 3.48 30.63
CA LYS A 101 17.56 4.21 31.76
C LYS A 101 17.04 3.26 32.83
N VAL A 102 16.33 2.20 32.42
CA VAL A 102 15.82 1.16 33.33
C VAL A 102 16.98 0.41 33.98
N LYS A 103 18.00 -0.01 33.21
CA LYS A 103 19.18 -0.70 33.75
C LYS A 103 19.93 0.14 34.79
N LYS A 104 20.16 1.43 34.51
CA LYS A 104 20.81 2.36 35.45
C LYS A 104 20.02 2.48 36.75
N GLN A 105 18.70 2.59 36.66
CA GLN A 105 17.84 2.62 37.85
C GLN A 105 17.90 1.30 38.64
N LEU A 106 17.84 0.15 37.96
CA LEU A 106 17.92 -1.15 38.63
C LEU A 106 19.23 -1.31 39.42
N VAL A 107 20.38 -0.98 38.80
CA VAL A 107 21.71 -1.03 39.43
C VAL A 107 21.80 -0.11 40.64
N PHE A 108 21.17 1.07 40.59
CA PHE A 108 21.10 1.98 41.73
C PHE A 108 20.30 1.41 42.90
N TYR A 109 19.20 0.69 42.64
CA TYR A 109 18.37 0.08 43.68
C TYR A 109 18.94 -1.24 44.25
N THR A 110 19.74 -1.98 43.47
CA THR A 110 20.35 -3.24 43.90
C THR A 110 21.75 -3.09 44.50
N SER A 111 22.36 -1.90 44.43
CA SER A 111 23.64 -1.64 45.09
C SER A 111 23.45 -1.53 46.61
N PRO A 112 24.25 -2.23 47.44
CA PRO A 112 24.17 -2.11 48.89
C PRO A 112 24.37 -0.65 49.30
N ARG A 113 23.38 -0.09 50.00
CA ARG A 113 23.50 1.25 50.61
C ARG A 113 24.65 1.16 51.62
N ILE A 114 25.83 1.64 51.24
CA ILE A 114 26.98 1.70 52.15
C ILE A 114 26.58 2.64 53.29
N HIS A 115 26.16 2.05 54.41
CA HIS A 115 25.95 2.77 55.66
C HIS A 115 27.35 3.12 56.18
N ILE A 116 27.87 4.26 55.75
CA ILE A 116 29.04 4.86 56.38
C ILE A 116 28.59 5.32 57.76
N LYS A 117 28.83 4.49 58.78
CA LYS A 117 28.79 4.95 60.17
C LYS A 117 29.86 6.03 60.30
N ARG A 118 29.42 7.29 60.36
CA ARG A 118 30.28 8.38 60.81
C ARG A 118 30.58 8.11 62.29
N ASP A 119 31.75 7.54 62.57
CA ASP A 119 32.28 7.51 63.93
C ASP A 119 32.49 8.95 64.38
N ARG A 120 31.61 9.37 65.29
CA ARG A 120 31.73 10.63 66.03
C ARG A 120 32.60 10.31 67.24
N THR A 121 33.92 10.36 67.09
CA THR A 121 34.81 10.40 68.24
C THR A 121 34.68 11.79 68.90
N TRP A 122 34.08 11.83 70.08
CA TRP A 122 34.08 12.98 70.97
C TRP A 122 35.04 12.70 72.12
N LYS A 123 36.03 13.59 72.24
CA LYS A 123 36.97 13.82 73.34
C LYS A 123 38.01 12.72 73.64
#